data_AF-A0A1M3G8W0-F1
#
_entry.id   AF-A0A1M3G8W0-F1
#
_cell.length_a   1.000
_cell.length_b   1.000
_cell.length_c   1.000
_cell.angle_alpha   90.00
_cell.angle_beta   90.00
_cell.angle_gamma   90.00
#
_symmetry.space_group_name_H-M   'P 1'
#
loop_
_entity.id
_entity.type
_entity.pdbx_description
1 polymer ?
#
loop_
_entity_poly.entity_id
_entity_poly.type
_entity_poly.pdbx_seq_one_letter_code
_entity_poly.pdbx_strand_id
1 'polypeptide(L)'
;MMSLTADKLDILMDSGKLFERDKAAVSILLTAINDWPEPIATLAQYVAEVERFAGGHTGKSILSQKITSSTAHRESWKQESLAVVLEIFIYFPDMSSLKEVVEYLDEKYLV
;
A
#
# COMPACT_ATOMS: atom_id res chain seq x y z
N MET A 1 -16.20 -5.86 2.67
CA MET A 1 -15.26 -5.30 3.67
C MET A 1 -15.31 -3.78 3.50
N MET A 2 -15.55 -3.02 4.56
CA MET A 2 -15.35 -1.56 4.50
C MET A 2 -13.85 -1.30 4.61
N SER A 3 -13.32 -0.34 3.88
CA SER A 3 -11.89 -0.02 3.85
C SER A 3 -11.70 1.48 3.69
N LEU A 4 -10.61 2.02 4.22
CA LEU A 4 -10.26 3.44 4.13
C LEU A 4 -10.15 3.85 2.65
N THR A 5 -10.74 5.00 2.32
CA THR A 5 -10.59 5.63 1.02
C THR A 5 -9.30 6.45 0.96
N ALA A 6 -8.76 6.69 -0.24
CA ALA A 6 -7.63 7.60 -0.43
C ALA A 6 -7.91 8.99 0.19
N ASP A 7 -9.10 9.55 -0.05
CA ASP A 7 -9.53 10.82 0.55
C ASP A 7 -9.52 10.80 2.09
N LYS A 8 -9.93 9.67 2.71
CA LYS A 8 -9.93 9.56 4.19
C LYS A 8 -8.50 9.47 4.73
N LEU A 9 -7.55 8.92 3.98
CA LEU A 9 -6.13 8.91 4.33
C LEU A 9 -5.53 10.32 4.31
N ASP A 10 -5.85 11.14 3.31
CA ASP A 10 -5.43 12.54 3.26
C ASP A 10 -5.96 13.32 4.48
N ILE A 11 -7.25 13.16 4.80
CA ILE A 11 -7.84 13.77 5.99
C ILE A 11 -7.15 13.30 7.28
N LEU A 12 -6.80 12.02 7.38
CA LEU A 12 -6.09 11.48 8.55
C LEU A 12 -4.68 12.06 8.70
N MET A 13 -3.95 12.24 7.60
CA MET A 13 -2.63 12.88 7.59
C MET A 13 -2.70 14.31 8.12
N ASP A 14 -3.72 15.07 7.73
CA ASP A 14 -3.91 16.46 8.16
C ASP A 14 -4.48 16.57 9.59
N SER A 15 -5.15 15.52 10.08
CA SER A 15 -5.81 15.56 11.39
C SER A 15 -4.86 15.60 12.59
N GLY A 16 -3.58 15.25 12.40
CA GLY A 16 -2.60 15.11 13.48
C GLY A 16 -2.89 13.94 14.45
N LYS A 17 -3.83 13.05 14.13
CA LYS A 17 -4.24 11.91 14.99
C LYS A 17 -3.42 10.64 14.76
N LEU A 18 -2.57 10.61 13.74
CA LEU A 18 -1.76 9.44 13.41
C LEU A 18 -0.53 9.37 14.32
N PHE A 19 -0.25 8.18 14.85
CA PHE A 19 1.05 7.88 15.45
C PHE A 19 2.13 7.91 14.38
N GLU A 20 3.38 8.26 14.74
CA GLU A 20 4.50 8.39 13.78
C GLU A 20 4.65 7.20 12.82
N ARG A 21 4.54 5.97 13.36
CA ARG A 21 4.60 4.74 12.56
C ARG A 21 3.48 4.66 11.52
N ASP A 22 2.26 4.99 11.93
CA ASP A 22 1.08 4.88 11.07
C ASP A 22 1.06 6.02 10.05
N LYS A 23 1.52 7.21 10.44
CA LYS A 23 1.73 8.36 9.57
C LYS A 23 2.69 8.01 8.43
N ALA A 24 3.80 7.33 8.72
CA ALA A 24 4.72 6.87 7.70
C ALA A 24 4.05 5.89 6.72
N ALA A 25 3.30 4.89 7.23
CA ALA A 25 2.57 3.97 6.37
C ALA A 25 1.50 4.65 5.52
N VAL A 26 0.72 5.58 6.08
CA VAL A 26 -0.28 6.32 5.32
C VAL A 26 0.37 7.16 4.22
N SER A 27 1.48 7.83 4.50
CA SER A 27 2.24 8.58 3.49
C SER A 27 2.76 7.68 2.35
N ILE A 28 3.29 6.50 2.69
CA ILE A 28 3.75 5.50 1.74
C ILE A 28 2.59 5.01 0.86
N LEU A 29 1.45 4.68 1.48
CA LEU A 29 0.27 4.20 0.77
C LEU A 29 -0.30 5.24 -0.18
N LEU A 30 -0.41 6.51 0.26
CA LEU A 30 -0.87 7.61 -0.61
C LEU A 30 0.04 7.81 -1.82
N THR A 31 1.35 7.79 -1.61
CA THR A 31 2.33 7.91 -2.71
C THR A 31 2.20 6.73 -3.68
N ALA A 32 2.19 5.51 -3.15
CA ALA A 32 2.11 4.31 -3.98
C ALA A 32 0.78 4.21 -4.74
N ILE A 33 -0.33 4.67 -4.15
CA ILE A 33 -1.65 4.76 -4.81
C ILE A 33 -1.61 5.78 -5.94
N ASN A 34 -1.00 6.95 -5.74
CA ASN A 34 -0.88 7.98 -6.78
C ASN A 34 -0.02 7.53 -7.97
N ASP A 35 0.98 6.69 -7.72
CA ASP A 35 1.82 6.09 -8.77
C ASP A 35 1.13 4.89 -9.46
N TRP A 36 -0.01 4.41 -8.95
CA TRP A 36 -0.74 3.32 -9.59
C TRP A 36 -1.50 3.84 -10.84
N PRO A 37 -1.38 3.18 -12.01
CA PRO A 37 -1.90 3.73 -13.25
C PRO A 37 -3.41 3.63 -13.40
N GLU A 38 -4.06 2.74 -12.64
CA GLU A 38 -5.51 2.64 -12.56
C GLU A 38 -6.04 3.39 -11.33
N PRO A 39 -7.21 4.05 -11.42
CA PRO A 39 -7.76 4.79 -10.29
C PRO A 39 -8.10 3.86 -9.12
N ILE A 40 -7.55 4.17 -7.95
CA ILE A 40 -7.76 3.44 -6.70
C ILE A 40 -8.61 4.28 -5.76
N ALA A 41 -9.76 3.75 -5.36
CA ALA A 41 -10.66 4.42 -4.42
C ALA A 41 -10.39 4.05 -2.95
N THR A 42 -9.93 2.82 -2.68
CA THR A 42 -9.76 2.29 -1.32
C THR A 42 -8.45 1.51 -1.15
N LEU A 43 -7.98 1.39 0.10
CA LEU A 43 -6.83 0.54 0.43
C LEU A 43 -7.07 -0.92 0.04
N ALA A 44 -8.27 -1.47 0.30
CA ALA A 44 -8.61 -2.82 -0.12
C ALA A 44 -8.53 -3.00 -1.65
N GLN A 45 -8.94 -2.00 -2.42
CA GLN A 45 -8.78 -2.03 -3.88
C GLN A 45 -7.30 -2.03 -4.25
N TYR A 46 -6.48 -1.18 -3.63
CA TYR A 46 -5.03 -1.17 -3.86
C TYR A 46 -4.39 -2.53 -3.60
N VAL A 47 -4.70 -3.17 -2.46
CA VAL A 47 -4.20 -4.51 -2.13
C VAL A 47 -4.59 -5.52 -3.19
N ALA A 48 -5.84 -5.52 -3.65
CA ALA A 48 -6.30 -6.44 -4.68
C ALA A 48 -5.56 -6.24 -6.02
N GLU A 49 -5.26 -4.99 -6.38
CA GLU A 49 -4.49 -4.63 -7.57
C GLU A 49 -3.04 -5.11 -7.48
N VAL A 50 -2.39 -4.89 -6.32
CA VAL A 50 -1.02 -5.35 -6.05
C VAL A 50 -0.98 -6.89 -6.02
N GLU A 51 -1.94 -7.56 -5.38
CA GLU A 51 -2.07 -9.02 -5.38
C GLU A 51 -2.19 -9.56 -6.81
N ARG A 52 -3.08 -8.97 -7.62
CA ARG A 52 -3.27 -9.35 -9.02
C ARG A 52 -1.99 -9.17 -9.83
N PHE A 53 -1.24 -8.10 -9.59
CA PHE A 53 0.03 -7.85 -10.26
C PHE A 53 1.14 -8.81 -9.79
N ALA A 54 1.21 -9.09 -8.49
CA ALA A 54 2.24 -9.90 -7.85
C ALA A 54 1.99 -11.42 -7.93
N GLY A 55 0.80 -11.86 -8.34
CA GLY A 55 0.45 -13.28 -8.44
C GLY A 55 -0.19 -13.86 -7.17
N GLY A 56 -0.88 -13.04 -6.39
CA GLY A 56 -1.76 -13.44 -5.28
C GLY A 56 -1.18 -13.30 -3.87
N HIS A 57 0.07 -12.85 -3.72
CA HIS A 57 0.70 -12.63 -2.42
C HIS A 57 1.40 -11.27 -2.38
N THR A 58 1.30 -10.57 -1.25
CA THR A 58 1.85 -9.21 -1.04
C THR A 58 2.90 -9.15 0.06
N GLY A 59 3.59 -10.26 0.31
CA GLY A 59 4.72 -10.28 1.23
C GLY A 59 5.94 -9.57 0.66
N LYS A 60 6.78 -9.01 1.53
CA LYS A 60 7.98 -8.24 1.16
C LYS A 60 8.85 -8.95 0.11
N SER A 61 9.12 -10.24 0.31
CA SER A 61 9.95 -11.04 -0.60
C SER A 61 9.32 -11.18 -1.99
N ILE A 62 8.01 -11.42 -2.06
CA ILE A 62 7.26 -11.58 -3.32
C ILE A 62 7.21 -10.26 -4.07
N LEU A 63 6.89 -9.16 -3.38
CA LEU A 63 6.86 -7.83 -3.99
C LEU A 63 8.27 -7.42 -4.51
N SER A 64 9.33 -7.72 -3.75
CA SER A 64 10.72 -7.47 -4.18
C SER A 64 11.09 -8.29 -5.43
N GLN A 65 10.67 -9.55 -5.50
CA GLN A 65 10.86 -10.40 -6.69
C GLN A 65 10.08 -9.87 -7.89
N LYS A 66 8.86 -9.36 -7.68
CA LYS A 66 8.04 -8.82 -8.77
C LYS A 66 8.67 -7.58 -9.41
N ILE A 67 9.24 -6.68 -8.61
CA ILE A 67 9.95 -5.50 -9.11
C ILE A 67 11.13 -5.91 -9.98
N THR A 68 11.94 -6.87 -9.51
CA THR A 68 13.16 -7.30 -10.22
C THR A 68 12.92 -8.14 -11.47
N SER A 69 11.77 -8.83 -11.56
CA SER A 69 11.44 -9.72 -12.67
C SER A 69 10.67 -9.07 -13.82
N SER A 70 9.98 -7.94 -13.58
CA SER A 70 9.29 -7.23 -14.66
C SER A 70 10.29 -6.40 -15.49
N THR A 71 10.34 -6.67 -16.78
CA THR A 71 11.22 -6.01 -17.76
C THR A 71 10.45 -5.22 -18.81
N ALA A 72 9.12 -5.16 -18.69
CA ALA A 72 8.27 -4.51 -19.66
C ALA A 72 8.08 -3.03 -19.32
N HIS A 73 8.48 -2.15 -20.24
CA HIS A 73 8.27 -0.69 -20.14
C HIS A 73 6.82 -0.27 -19.83
N ARG A 74 5.83 -1.13 -20.13
CA ARG A 74 4.40 -0.86 -19.87
C ARG A 74 4.00 -1.03 -18.39
N GLU A 75 4.89 -1.52 -17.54
CA GLU A 75 4.61 -1.78 -16.12
C GLU A 75 5.41 -0.83 -15.18
N SER A 76 6.11 0.18 -15.72
CA SER A 76 7.01 1.04 -14.95
C SER A 76 6.34 1.72 -13.76
N TRP A 77 5.16 2.29 -13.95
CA TRP A 77 4.38 2.93 -12.87
C TRP A 77 3.98 1.93 -11.77
N LYS A 78 3.62 0.69 -12.14
CA LYS A 78 3.33 -0.36 -11.14
C LYS A 78 4.59 -0.76 -10.39
N GLN A 79 5.75 -0.80 -11.04
CA GLN A 79 7.02 -1.07 -10.38
C GLN A 79 7.43 0.05 -9.42
N GLU A 80 7.25 1.32 -9.81
CA GLU A 80 7.49 2.49 -8.95
C GLU A 80 6.60 2.44 -7.70
N SER A 81 5.30 2.23 -7.90
CA SER A 81 4.34 2.04 -6.81
C SER A 81 4.73 0.88 -5.87
N LEU A 82 5.14 -0.28 -6.42
CA LEU A 82 5.62 -1.40 -5.61
C LEU A 82 6.92 -1.09 -4.85
N ALA A 83 7.83 -0.35 -5.46
CA ALA A 83 9.09 0.04 -4.81
C ALA A 83 8.83 0.92 -3.59
N VAL A 84 7.90 1.87 -3.71
CA VAL A 84 7.47 2.72 -2.59
C VAL A 84 6.78 1.89 -1.52
N VAL A 85 5.80 1.04 -1.87
CA VAL A 85 5.02 0.30 -0.86
C VAL A 85 5.87 -0.70 -0.07
N LEU A 86 7.00 -1.17 -0.61
CA LEU A 86 7.93 -2.03 0.11
C LEU A 86 8.52 -1.39 1.38
N GLU A 87 8.61 -0.06 1.42
CA GLU A 87 9.11 0.67 2.59
C GLU A 87 8.19 0.50 3.81
N ILE A 88 6.93 0.13 3.61
CA ILE A 88 5.96 -0.07 4.70
C ILE A 88 6.43 -1.12 5.70
N PHE A 89 7.15 -2.15 5.23
CA PHE A 89 7.68 -3.23 6.08
C PHE A 89 8.84 -2.78 6.98
N ILE A 90 9.40 -1.58 6.78
CA ILE A 90 10.34 -0.98 7.74
C ILE A 90 9.61 -0.58 9.02
N TYR A 91 8.38 -0.08 8.87
CA TYR A 91 7.54 0.38 9.97
C TYR A 91 6.72 -0.76 10.59
N PHE A 92 6.43 -1.81 9.81
CA PHE A 92 5.67 -2.98 10.23
C PHE A 92 6.47 -4.28 10.01
N PRO A 93 7.60 -4.48 10.72
CA PRO A 93 8.50 -5.61 10.49
C PRO A 93 7.88 -6.96 10.86
N ASP A 94 6.89 -6.96 11.75
CA ASP A 94 6.20 -8.17 12.22
C ASP A 94 5.03 -8.58 11.31
N MET A 95 4.65 -7.74 10.35
CA MET A 95 3.56 -8.03 9.42
C MET A 95 4.09 -8.77 8.19
N SER A 96 3.38 -9.83 7.82
CA SER A 96 3.79 -10.76 6.76
C SER A 96 3.40 -10.29 5.36
N SER A 97 2.43 -9.37 5.25
CA SER A 97 1.87 -8.92 3.98
C SER A 97 1.36 -7.48 4.02
N LEU A 98 1.24 -6.85 2.84
CA LEU A 98 0.60 -5.54 2.71
C LEU A 98 -0.86 -5.56 3.21
N LYS A 99 -1.54 -6.68 2.98
CA LYS A 99 -2.92 -6.89 3.42
C LYS A 99 -3.06 -6.73 4.93
N GLU A 100 -2.17 -7.34 5.71
CA GLU A 100 -2.18 -7.21 7.18
C GLU A 100 -1.98 -5.76 7.63
N VAL A 101 -1.12 -4.99 6.94
CA VAL A 101 -0.92 -3.57 7.25
C VAL A 101 -2.19 -2.77 6.98
N VAL A 102 -2.86 -3.04 5.86
CA VAL A 102 -4.13 -2.38 5.51
C VAL A 102 -5.23 -2.75 6.50
N GLU A 103 -5.37 -4.02 6.87
CA GLU A 103 -6.33 -4.48 7.88
C GLU A 103 -6.09 -3.79 9.22
N TYR A 104 -4.83 -3.66 9.66
CA TYR A 104 -4.47 -2.92 10.85
C TYR A 104 -4.91 -1.45 10.81
N LEU A 105 -4.69 -0.75 9.69
CA LEU A 105 -5.08 0.65 9.54
C LEU A 105 -6.60 0.81 9.48
N ASP A 106 -7.29 -0.07 8.75
CA ASP A 106 -8.74 -0.10 8.66
C ASP A 106 -9.37 -0.31 10.05
N GLU A 107 -8.93 -1.30 10.80
CA GLU A 107 -9.44 -1.54 12.17
C GLU A 107 -9.25 -0.34 13.09
N LYS A 108 -8.15 0.41 12.93
CA LYS A 108 -7.79 1.51 13.82
C LYS A 108 -8.46 2.84 13.45
N TYR A 109 -8.69 3.11 12.17
CA TYR A 109 -9.05 4.46 11.69
C TYR A 109 -10.32 4.52 10.83
N LEU A 110 -10.96 3.39 10.53
CA LEU A 110 -12.17 3.38 9.71
C LEU A 110 -13.42 3.95 10.40
N VAL A 111 -13.35 4.20 11.72
CA VAL A 111 -14.38 4.79 12.59
C VAL A 111 -14.99 6.08 12.03
#